data_AF-A0AAJ2AJT2-F1
#
_entry.id   AF-A0AAJ2AJT2-F1
#
_cell.length_a   1.000
_cell.length_b   1.000
_cell.length_c   1.000
_cell.angle_alpha   90.00
_cell.angle_beta   90.00
_cell.angle_gamma   90.00
#
_symmetry.space_group_name_H-M   'P 1'
#
loop_
_entity.id
_entity.type
_entity.pdbx_description
1 polymer ?
#
loop_
_entity_poly.entity_id
_entity_poly.type
_entity_poly.pdbx_seq_one_letter_code
_entity_poly.pdbx_strand_id
1 'polypeptide(L)'
;MLEDAERSWMSWHSWFERAGLERPSLSQTIIVNSYPVIVQLAAQGRGVALGWKGVIDLLLANGTLVKASDAEATLGSAYFLTWPSERGQSSAARRFQEWVLAHAGVV
;
A
#
# COMPACT_ATOMS: atom_id res chain seq x y z
N MET A 1 1.51 18.14 17.66
CA MET A 1 0.29 17.58 17.04
C MET A 1 0.79 16.79 15.83
N LEU A 2 0.90 15.46 15.96
CA LEU A 2 1.43 14.59 14.91
C LEU A 2 0.25 14.12 14.06
N GLU A 3 -0.19 14.95 13.12
CA GLU A 3 -1.19 14.60 12.11
C GLU A 3 -0.52 14.52 10.73
N ASP A 4 0.54 13.71 10.61
CA ASP A 4 1.24 13.45 9.34
C ASP A 4 1.12 11.99 8.87
N ALA A 5 0.32 11.16 9.56
CA ALA A 5 0.13 9.75 9.21
C ALA A 5 -1.05 9.49 8.23
N GLU A 6 -1.86 10.50 7.91
CA GLU A 6 -3.09 10.31 7.10
C GLU A 6 -2.90 10.53 5.59
N ARG A 7 -1.78 11.08 5.12
CA ARG A 7 -1.54 11.24 3.67
C ARG A 7 -0.80 10.03 3.10
N SER A 8 -1.52 8.98 2.69
CA SER A 8 -1.19 8.15 1.49
C SER A 8 -2.02 6.84 1.38
N TRP A 9 -3.08 6.62 2.16
CA TRP A 9 -3.84 5.37 2.01
C TRP A 9 -4.93 5.52 0.94
N MET A 10 -4.93 4.61 -0.04
CA MET A 10 -5.95 4.57 -1.08
C MET A 10 -7.31 4.20 -0.47
N SER A 11 -8.25 5.13 -0.48
CA SER A 11 -9.64 4.87 -0.10
C SER A 11 -10.42 4.26 -1.28
N TRP A 12 -11.49 3.51 -0.99
CA TRP A 12 -12.39 3.02 -2.03
C TRP A 12 -12.94 4.14 -2.91
N HIS A 13 -13.24 5.31 -2.33
CA HIS A 13 -13.68 6.49 -3.08
C HIS A 13 -12.64 6.91 -4.13
N SER A 14 -11.39 7.09 -3.70
CA SER A 14 -10.28 7.48 -4.59
C SER A 14 -9.97 6.41 -5.62
N TRP A 15 -10.11 5.13 -5.26
CA TRP A 15 -9.89 4.01 -6.17
C TRP A 15 -10.95 3.97 -7.28
N PHE A 16 -12.25 4.09 -6.95
CA PHE A 16 -13.32 4.11 -7.95
C PHE A 16 -13.19 5.28 -8.92
N GLU A 17 -12.89 6.47 -8.39
CA GLU A 17 -12.66 7.67 -9.19
C GLU A 17 -11.47 7.48 -10.16
N ARG A 18 -10.33 7.00 -9.65
CA ARG A 18 -9.13 6.76 -10.46
C ARG A 18 -9.27 5.60 -11.45
N ALA A 19 -10.07 4.60 -11.12
CA ALA A 19 -10.40 3.49 -12.01
C ALA A 19 -11.40 3.89 -13.11
N GLY A 20 -11.99 5.09 -13.04
CA GLY A 20 -13.03 5.54 -13.97
C GLY A 20 -14.33 4.74 -13.84
N LEU A 21 -14.60 4.20 -12.65
CA LEU A 21 -15.75 3.33 -12.37
C LEU A 21 -16.75 4.04 -11.48
N GLU A 22 -18.04 3.80 -11.73
CA GLU A 22 -19.09 4.27 -10.84
C GLU A 22 -19.12 3.44 -9.56
N ARG A 23 -19.15 4.12 -8.42
CA ARG A 23 -19.17 3.45 -7.12
C ARG A 23 -20.55 2.87 -6.85
N PRO A 24 -20.69 1.56 -6.60
CA PRO A 24 -21.96 0.99 -6.20
C PRO A 24 -22.38 1.48 -4.81
N SER A 25 -23.69 1.61 -4.59
CA SER A 25 -24.24 1.76 -3.25
C SER A 25 -24.13 0.42 -2.53
N LEU A 26 -23.22 0.33 -1.56
CA LEU A 26 -23.01 -0.87 -0.75
C LEU A 26 -23.82 -0.77 0.54
N SER A 27 -24.74 -1.73 0.74
CA SER A 27 -25.56 -1.83 1.96
C SER A 27 -24.79 -2.43 3.14
N GLN A 28 -23.71 -3.18 2.89
CA GLN A 28 -22.88 -3.81 3.91
C GLN A 28 -21.41 -3.49 3.66
N THR A 29 -20.79 -2.75 4.58
CA THR A 29 -19.37 -2.40 4.52
C THR A 29 -18.72 -2.74 5.86
N ILE A 30 -17.56 -3.39 5.81
CA ILE A 30 -16.73 -3.63 6.98
C ILE A 30 -15.62 -2.57 6.99
N ILE A 31 -15.55 -1.78 8.06
CA ILE A 31 -14.54 -0.73 8.23
C ILE A 31 -13.63 -1.15 9.37
N VAL A 32 -12.35 -1.32 9.06
CA VAL A 32 -11.30 -1.70 10.02
C VAL A 32 -10.10 -0.79 9.78
N ASN A 33 -9.46 -0.35 10.85
CA ASN A 33 -8.30 0.56 10.81
C ASN A 33 -6.95 -0.17 10.73
N SER A 34 -6.97 -1.50 10.58
CA SER A 34 -5.78 -2.36 10.56
C SER A 34 -5.72 -3.13 9.23
N TYR A 35 -4.70 -2.82 8.42
CA TYR A 35 -4.49 -3.46 7.13
C TYR A 35 -4.33 -5.00 7.23
N PRO A 36 -3.54 -5.56 8.17
CA PRO A 36 -3.46 -7.02 8.34
C PRO A 36 -4.82 -7.68 8.58
N VAL A 37 -5.71 -7.05 9.35
CA VAL A 37 -7.05 -7.58 9.63
C VAL A 37 -7.92 -7.54 8.37
N ILE A 38 -7.85 -6.47 7.58
CA ILE A 38 -8.55 -6.37 6.29
C ILE A 38 -8.13 -7.51 5.36
N VAL A 39 -6.82 -7.73 5.22
CA VAL A 39 -6.26 -8.80 4.37
C VAL A 39 -6.71 -10.17 4.85
N GLN A 40 -6.71 -10.40 6.16
CA GLN A 40 -7.18 -11.66 6.75
C GLN A 40 -8.67 -11.92 6.50
N LEU A 41 -9.51 -10.89 6.61
CA LEU A 41 -10.94 -11.01 6.31
C LEU A 41 -11.19 -11.35 4.83
N ALA A 42 -10.44 -10.73 3.92
CA ALA A 42 -10.49 -11.05 2.50
C ALA A 42 -10.01 -12.49 2.21
N ALA A 43 -8.91 -12.91 2.84
CA ALA A 43 -8.38 -14.29 2.73
C ALA A 43 -9.36 -15.34 3.26
N GLN A 44 -10.20 -14.98 4.23
CA GLN A 44 -11.27 -15.84 4.77
C GLN A 44 -12.56 -15.78 3.93
N GLY A 45 -12.56 -15.10 2.78
CA GLY A 45 -13.74 -14.99 1.91
C GLY A 45 -14.86 -14.11 2.48
N ARG A 46 -14.58 -13.26 3.48
CA ARG A 46 -15.59 -12.37 4.09
C ARG A 46 -15.82 -11.07 3.33
N GLY A 47 -15.23 -10.93 2.14
CA GLY A 47 -15.42 -9.77 1.27
C GLY A 47 -14.23 -9.52 0.34
N VAL A 48 -14.23 -8.32 -0.26
CA VAL A 48 -13.17 -7.84 -1.15
C VAL A 48 -12.43 -6.69 -0.46
N ALA A 49 -11.10 -6.67 -0.59
CA ALA A 49 -10.24 -5.65 -0.02
C ALA A 49 -9.37 -4.98 -1.09
N LEU A 50 -9.03 -3.70 -0.89
CA LEU A 50 -7.96 -3.05 -1.66
C LEU A 50 -6.61 -3.56 -1.15
N GLY A 51 -5.86 -4.21 -2.03
CA GLY A 51 -4.54 -4.73 -1.76
C GLY A 51 -3.42 -3.80 -2.24
N TRP A 52 -2.31 -3.72 -1.49
CA TRP A 52 -1.10 -3.06 -1.97
C TRP A 52 -0.16 -4.08 -2.59
N LYS A 53 0.18 -3.83 -3.85
CA LYS A 53 1.21 -4.59 -4.56
C LYS A 53 2.54 -4.48 -3.80
N GLY A 54 3.27 -5.57 -3.70
CA GLY A 54 4.45 -5.72 -2.84
C GLY A 54 4.13 -6.26 -1.44
N VAL A 55 2.92 -6.04 -0.91
CA VAL A 55 2.51 -6.54 0.41
C VAL A 55 1.73 -7.85 0.30
N ILE A 56 0.79 -7.91 -0.63
CA ILE A 56 -0.06 -9.10 -0.84
C ILE A 56 0.46 -10.07 -1.89
N ASP A 57 1.64 -9.80 -2.48
CA ASP A 57 2.17 -10.57 -3.61
C ASP A 57 2.34 -12.05 -3.27
N LEU A 58 2.83 -12.36 -2.07
CA LEU A 58 2.94 -13.76 -1.60
C LEU A 58 1.57 -14.43 -1.41
N LEU A 59 0.56 -13.66 -0.98
CA LEU A 59 -0.81 -14.16 -0.80
C LEU A 59 -1.53 -14.38 -2.13
N LEU A 60 -1.18 -13.61 -3.16
CA LEU A 60 -1.62 -13.86 -4.52
C LEU A 60 -0.91 -15.08 -5.11
N ALA A 61 0.41 -15.16 -4.93
CA ALA A 61 1.23 -16.24 -5.47
C ALA A 61 0.87 -17.62 -4.89
N ASN A 62 0.50 -17.68 -3.61
CA ASN A 62 0.09 -18.93 -2.96
C ASN A 62 -1.42 -19.24 -3.10
N GLY A 63 -2.18 -18.40 -3.82
CA GLY A 63 -3.62 -18.58 -4.04
C GLY A 63 -4.52 -18.30 -2.83
N THR A 64 -3.98 -17.77 -1.72
CA THR A 64 -4.78 -17.36 -0.56
C THR A 64 -5.69 -16.17 -0.90
N LEU A 65 -5.22 -15.29 -1.78
CA LEU A 65 -5.98 -14.22 -2.39
C LEU A 65 -5.99 -14.39 -3.89
N VAL A 66 -7.07 -13.94 -4.52
CA VAL A 66 -7.20 -13.84 -5.97
C VAL A 66 -7.58 -12.41 -6.34
N LYS A 67 -7.14 -11.94 -7.52
CA LYS A 67 -7.56 -10.63 -8.01
C LYS A 67 -9.05 -10.68 -8.33
N ALA A 68 -9.81 -9.76 -7.73
CA ALA A 68 -11.25 -9.62 -8.00
C ALA A 68 -11.55 -8.87 -9.31
N SER A 69 -10.58 -8.08 -9.81
CA SER A 69 -10.67 -7.30 -11.05
C SER A 69 -9.26 -6.97 -11.56
N ASP A 70 -9.14 -6.65 -12.84
CA ASP A 70 -7.93 -6.12 -13.47
C ASP A 70 -7.75 -4.61 -13.25
N ALA A 71 -8.74 -3.94 -12.66
CA ALA A 71 -8.65 -2.52 -12.34
C ALA A 71 -7.60 -2.25 -11.25
N GLU A 72 -6.64 -1.38 -11.56
CA GLU A 72 -5.57 -0.96 -10.65
C GLU A 72 -5.53 0.56 -10.58
N ALA A 73 -5.20 1.10 -9.41
CA ALA A 73 -4.99 2.53 -9.22
C ALA A 73 -3.79 2.77 -8.31
N THR A 74 -3.00 3.79 -8.62
CA THR A 74 -1.89 4.25 -7.78
C THR A 74 -2.12 5.70 -7.35
N LEU A 75 -1.71 6.04 -6.13
CA LEU A 75 -1.67 7.42 -5.64
C LEU A 75 -0.41 8.17 -6.10
N GLY A 76 0.53 7.49 -6.79
CA GLY A 76 1.82 8.06 -7.17
C GLY A 76 2.80 8.18 -6.01
N SER A 77 2.43 7.68 -4.83
CA SER A 77 3.28 7.67 -3.64
C SER A 77 4.42 6.67 -3.82
N ALA A 78 5.65 7.13 -3.61
CA ALA A 78 6.85 6.29 -3.58
C ALA A 78 7.43 6.25 -2.16
N TYR A 79 8.25 5.23 -1.90
CA TYR A 79 9.07 5.20 -0.70
C TYR A 79 10.32 6.07 -0.91
N PHE A 80 10.56 7.01 0.02
CA PHE A 80 11.69 7.91 -0.06
C PHE A 80 12.66 7.64 1.09
N LEU A 81 13.95 7.64 0.78
CA LEU A 81 15.01 7.67 1.79
C LEU A 81 15.37 9.12 2.07
N THR A 82 15.05 9.62 3.27
CA THR A 82 15.24 11.04 3.64
C THR A 82 16.25 11.19 4.79
N TRP A 83 17.03 12.27 4.79
CA TRP A 83 17.92 12.65 5.88
C TRP A 83 17.86 14.16 6.16
N PRO A 84 18.25 14.61 7.38
CA PRO A 84 18.26 16.04 7.71
C PRO A 84 19.18 16.82 6.78
N SER A 85 18.69 17.90 6.18
CA SER A 85 19.46 18.78 5.29
C SER A 85 20.60 19.52 6.00
N GLU A 86 20.47 19.74 7.31
CA GLU A 86 21.45 20.50 8.11
C GLU A 86 22.66 19.67 8.59
N ARG A 87 22.59 18.33 8.54
CA ARG A 87 23.71 17.45 8.88
C ARG A 87 24.16 16.70 7.64
N GLY A 88 25.45 16.82 7.30
CA GLY A 88 26.08 15.98 6.30
C GLY A 88 25.81 14.50 6.60
N GLN A 89 25.46 13.74 5.57
CA GLN A 89 25.18 12.31 5.71
C GLN A 89 26.40 11.60 6.34
N SER A 90 26.18 10.90 7.45
CA SER A 90 27.27 10.13 8.08
C SER A 90 27.74 9.01 7.16
N SER A 91 28.98 8.58 7.32
CA SER A 91 29.52 7.44 6.56
C SER A 91 28.70 6.15 6.77
N ALA A 92 28.12 5.95 7.96
CA ALA A 92 27.22 4.85 8.24
C ALA A 92 25.88 4.97 7.48
N ALA A 93 25.27 6.16 7.46
CA ALA A 93 24.03 6.40 6.73
C ALA A 93 24.22 6.23 5.23
N ARG A 94 25.37 6.65 4.69
CA ARG A 94 25.72 6.44 3.28
C ARG A 94 25.86 4.95 2.94
N ARG A 95 26.58 4.17 3.76
CA ARG A 95 26.70 2.72 3.57
C ARG A 95 25.33 2.03 3.63
N PHE A 96 24.46 2.45 4.54
CA PHE A 96 23.11 1.93 4.62
C PHE A 96 22.29 2.28 3.37
N GLN A 97 22.36 3.52 2.88
CA GLN A 97 21.72 3.91 1.62
C GLN A 97 22.21 3.06 0.45
N GLU A 98 23.52 2.89 0.29
CA GLU A 98 24.12 2.08 -0.77
C GLU A 98 23.64 0.62 -0.67
N TRP A 99 23.58 0.06 0.54
CA TRP A 99 23.05 -1.28 0.78
C TRP A 99 21.55 -1.38 0.43
N VAL A 100 20.74 -0.41 0.86
CA VAL A 100 19.30 -0.38 0.55
C VAL A 100 19.08 -0.29 -0.95
N LEU A 101 19.76 0.63 -1.64
CA LEU A 101 19.62 0.78 -3.10
C LEU A 101 20.06 -0.47 -3.86
N ALA A 102 21.06 -1.19 -3.37
CA ALA A 102 21.50 -2.46 -3.97
C ALA A 102 20.48 -3.60 -3.80
N HIS A 103 19.65 -3.58 -2.76
CA HIS A 103 18.71 -4.68 -2.43
C HIS A 103 17.23 -4.33 -2.64
N ALA A 104 16.89 -3.05 -2.76
CA ALA A 104 15.50 -2.58 -2.82
C ALA A 104 14.83 -2.77 -4.19
N GLY A 105 15.51 -3.40 -5.16
CA GLY A 105 14.91 -3.68 -6.47
C GLY A 105 14.33 -2.43 -7.12
N VAL A 106 15.02 -1.29 -7.00
CA VAL A 106 14.60 -0.04 -7.64
C VAL A 106 14.81 -0.21 -9.15
N VAL A 107 13.72 -0.38 -9.88
CA VAL A 107 13.66 -0.25 -11.35
C VAL A 107 13.32 1.20 -11.67
#